data_AF-A0A925EMH9-F1
#
_entry.id   AF-A0A925EMH9-F1
#
_cell.length_a   1.000
_cell.length_b   1.000
_cell.length_c   1.000
_cell.angle_alpha   90.00
_cell.angle_beta   90.00
_cell.angle_gamma   90.00
#
_symmetry.space_group_name_H-M   'P 1'
#
loop_
_entity.id
_entity.type
_entity.pdbx_description
1 polymer ?
#
loop_
_entity_poly.entity_id
_entity_poly.type
_entity_poly.pdbx_seq_one_letter_code
_entity_poly.pdbx_strand_id
1 'polypeptide(L)'
;MVTTLALGKEAKALYRISEPGMRDYARRLSADFSVILDHPFKKEGVAPHFAKFVLGKLLQDYERVLYLDCDLIVSPTAPDIFAAVPPKCLGAFIEGKLTDRTEEINRISQSLGAIPGWTTSSYFNSGVMVLSREHKQLFDQPDHFNFNTKFFDQTYLNWKAQTLKIQIYDLDLRFNAMFPFSTDPENAWIRHFAGWGAYPPYNWQDKPPYFPFKYHQMRAHVASLDGKRTFHFHPEQFVRDLGQLIAQPSGIHRLYCPPKVEGVVCYGPYIAMAAGHYQVHIDYTLETQPSFVQTVFCFDLVCRGGKQVLYAATVNSDNKAVQFNVDVPDVTDLEVRFWVLGEQPGFHLNLVQLQQSLPTLPTKSWLTPLLRQS
;
A
#
# COMPACT_ATOMS: atom_id res chain seq x y z
N MET A 1 0.98 -24.96 -3.26
CA MET A 1 1.25 -23.83 -4.18
C MET A 1 0.55 -22.58 -3.67
N VAL A 2 1.16 -21.41 -3.88
CA VAL A 2 0.57 -20.08 -3.71
C VAL A 2 0.34 -19.47 -5.10
N THR A 3 -0.80 -18.83 -5.32
CA THR A 3 -1.12 -18.22 -6.61
C THR A 3 -1.94 -16.95 -6.49
N THR A 4 -1.83 -16.08 -7.49
CA THR A 4 -2.62 -14.84 -7.61
C THR A 4 -3.08 -14.58 -9.04
N LEU A 5 -4.05 -13.69 -9.20
CA LEU A 5 -4.60 -13.22 -10.47
C LEU A 5 -4.39 -11.71 -10.61
N ALA A 6 -3.75 -11.28 -11.69
CA ALA A 6 -3.52 -9.86 -11.98
C ALA A 6 -3.86 -9.56 -13.45
N LEU A 7 -5.13 -9.26 -13.69
CA LEU A 7 -5.71 -9.08 -15.02
C LEU A 7 -6.01 -7.60 -15.31
N GLY A 8 -5.54 -7.10 -16.45
CA GLY A 8 -5.64 -5.68 -16.79
C GLY A 8 -4.46 -4.87 -16.26
N LYS A 9 -4.39 -3.59 -16.66
CA LYS A 9 -3.22 -2.73 -16.39
C LYS A 9 -3.13 -2.37 -14.90
N GLU A 10 -4.26 -2.08 -14.30
CA GLU A 10 -4.40 -1.63 -12.92
C GLU A 10 -4.08 -2.76 -11.94
N ALA A 11 -4.68 -3.94 -12.13
CA ALA A 11 -4.36 -5.12 -11.33
C ALA A 11 -2.88 -5.53 -11.46
N LYS A 12 -2.29 -5.41 -12.66
CA LYS A 12 -0.86 -5.65 -12.86
C LYS A 12 0.01 -4.62 -12.13
N ALA A 13 -0.44 -3.38 -12.00
CA ALA A 13 0.27 -2.37 -11.22
C ALA A 13 0.25 -2.70 -9.71
N LEU A 14 -0.92 -3.07 -9.18
CA LEU A 14 -1.06 -3.53 -7.79
C LEU A 14 -0.24 -4.77 -7.52
N TYR A 15 -0.29 -5.75 -8.42
CA TYR A 15 0.50 -6.97 -8.34
C TYR A 15 1.99 -6.69 -8.22
N ARG A 16 2.56 -5.74 -8.97
CA ARG A 16 4.00 -5.40 -8.85
C ARG A 16 4.40 -4.96 -7.45
N ILE A 17 3.47 -4.39 -6.68
CA ILE A 17 3.70 -3.95 -5.30
C ILE A 17 3.57 -5.15 -4.35
N SER A 18 2.59 -6.02 -4.56
CA SER A 18 2.28 -7.15 -3.67
C SER A 18 3.15 -8.40 -3.90
N GLU A 19 3.64 -8.57 -5.12
CA GLU A 19 4.37 -9.74 -5.59
C GLU A 19 5.58 -10.15 -4.72
N PRO A 20 6.44 -9.22 -4.26
CA PRO A 20 7.59 -9.62 -3.45
C PRO A 20 7.19 -10.30 -2.14
N GLY A 21 6.13 -9.79 -1.49
CA GLY A 21 5.60 -10.36 -0.25
C GLY A 21 4.94 -11.72 -0.46
N MET A 22 4.17 -11.88 -1.54
CA MET A 22 3.56 -13.17 -1.89
C MET A 22 4.61 -14.23 -2.24
N ARG A 23 5.64 -13.86 -3.02
CA ARG A 23 6.72 -14.77 -3.41
C ARG A 23 7.57 -15.19 -2.21
N ASP A 24 7.94 -14.24 -1.33
CA ASP A 24 8.65 -14.59 -0.10
C ASP A 24 7.81 -15.53 0.78
N TYR A 25 6.50 -15.26 0.90
CA TYR A 25 5.62 -16.13 1.67
C TYR A 25 5.57 -17.55 1.10
N ALA A 26 5.38 -17.70 -0.22
CA ALA A 26 5.40 -19.00 -0.88
C ALA A 26 6.71 -19.76 -0.61
N ARG A 27 7.86 -19.07 -0.66
CA ARG A 27 9.17 -19.64 -0.32
C ARG A 27 9.22 -20.11 1.15
N ARG A 28 8.71 -19.33 2.10
CA ARG A 28 8.64 -19.72 3.52
C ARG A 28 7.74 -20.93 3.75
N LEU A 29 6.69 -21.08 2.97
CA LEU A 29 5.79 -22.24 2.98
C LEU A 29 6.36 -23.47 2.23
N SER A 30 7.56 -23.36 1.64
CA SER A 30 8.10 -24.38 0.73
C SER A 30 7.13 -24.74 -0.40
N ALA A 31 6.43 -23.73 -0.94
CA ALA A 31 5.41 -23.89 -1.96
C ALA A 31 5.81 -23.18 -3.27
N ASP A 32 5.39 -23.75 -4.40
CA ASP A 32 5.48 -23.07 -5.69
C ASP A 32 4.69 -21.76 -5.69
N PHE A 33 5.14 -20.80 -6.50
CA PHE A 33 4.45 -19.52 -6.70
C PHE A 33 4.14 -19.30 -8.18
N SER A 34 2.86 -19.11 -8.50
CA SER A 34 2.39 -18.78 -9.84
C SER A 34 1.57 -17.50 -9.88
N VAL A 35 1.64 -16.81 -11.01
CA VAL A 35 0.77 -15.66 -11.29
C VAL A 35 0.04 -15.90 -12.61
N ILE A 36 -1.22 -15.49 -12.65
CA ILE A 36 -2.06 -15.56 -13.84
C ILE A 36 -2.29 -14.14 -14.33
N LEU A 37 -1.62 -13.79 -15.43
CA LEU A 37 -1.55 -12.43 -15.97
C LEU A 37 -2.49 -12.19 -17.17
N ASP A 38 -3.03 -13.25 -17.74
CA ASP A 38 -3.89 -13.21 -18.91
C ASP A 38 -5.23 -13.89 -18.60
N HIS A 39 -6.31 -13.30 -19.14
CA HIS A 39 -7.64 -13.78 -18.85
C HIS A 39 -7.83 -15.17 -19.50
N PRO A 40 -8.09 -16.23 -18.71
CA PRO A 40 -8.18 -17.59 -19.24
C PRO A 40 -9.44 -17.80 -20.08
N PHE A 41 -10.47 -16.99 -19.88
CA PHE A 41 -11.74 -17.08 -20.59
C PHE A 41 -11.95 -15.83 -21.45
N LYS A 42 -11.51 -15.81 -22.71
CA LYS A 42 -11.76 -14.67 -23.61
C LYS A 42 -13.23 -14.66 -24.09
N LYS A 43 -14.18 -14.59 -23.15
CA LYS A 43 -15.62 -14.55 -23.41
C LYS A 43 -16.12 -13.14 -23.15
N GLU A 44 -16.72 -12.54 -24.16
CA GLU A 44 -17.32 -11.20 -24.07
C GLU A 44 -18.42 -11.18 -22.99
N GLY A 45 -18.50 -10.08 -22.23
CA GLY A 45 -19.50 -9.88 -21.18
C GLY A 45 -19.26 -10.65 -19.87
N VAL A 46 -18.17 -11.40 -19.74
CA VAL A 46 -17.80 -12.06 -18.47
C VAL A 46 -16.89 -11.15 -17.64
N ALA A 47 -17.26 -10.90 -16.38
CA ALA A 47 -16.45 -10.09 -15.49
C ALA A 47 -15.08 -10.74 -15.23
N PRO A 48 -13.97 -9.95 -15.21
CA PRO A 48 -12.62 -10.48 -14.99
C PRO A 48 -12.44 -11.31 -13.73
N HIS A 49 -13.27 -11.04 -12.71
CA HIS A 49 -13.29 -11.76 -11.44
C HIS A 49 -13.50 -13.28 -11.60
N PHE A 50 -14.26 -13.70 -12.62
CA PHE A 50 -14.47 -15.13 -12.91
C PHE A 50 -13.21 -15.86 -13.39
N ALA A 51 -12.11 -15.16 -13.68
CA ALA A 51 -10.83 -15.79 -13.95
C ALA A 51 -10.34 -16.69 -12.81
N LYS A 52 -10.82 -16.50 -11.56
CA LYS A 52 -10.58 -17.42 -10.42
C LYS A 52 -10.94 -18.87 -10.72
N PHE A 53 -11.74 -19.16 -11.75
CA PHE A 53 -12.17 -20.52 -12.05
C PHE A 53 -11.03 -21.40 -12.61
N VAL A 54 -9.95 -20.77 -13.06
CA VAL A 54 -8.68 -21.45 -13.37
C VAL A 54 -8.11 -22.23 -12.18
N LEU A 55 -8.47 -21.87 -10.94
CA LEU A 55 -8.07 -22.59 -9.73
C LEU A 55 -8.53 -24.05 -9.76
N GLY A 56 -9.66 -24.36 -10.40
CA GLY A 56 -10.10 -25.74 -10.59
C GLY A 56 -9.14 -26.59 -11.44
N LYS A 57 -8.38 -25.97 -12.36
CA LYS A 57 -7.31 -26.64 -13.09
C LYS A 57 -6.09 -26.86 -12.19
N LEU A 58 -5.68 -25.83 -11.45
CA LEU A 58 -4.56 -25.92 -10.51
C LEU A 58 -4.76 -27.01 -9.45
N LEU A 59 -5.98 -27.18 -8.97
CA LEU A 59 -6.31 -28.23 -8.00
C LEU A 59 -6.20 -29.66 -8.58
N GLN A 60 -6.09 -29.83 -9.89
CA GLN A 60 -5.77 -31.13 -10.50
C GLN A 60 -4.30 -31.51 -10.24
N ASP A 61 -3.42 -30.52 -10.37
CA ASP A 61 -1.97 -30.72 -10.30
C ASP A 61 -1.45 -30.60 -8.86
N TYR A 62 -2.11 -29.77 -8.02
CA TYR A 62 -1.68 -29.48 -6.67
C TYR A 62 -2.66 -30.01 -5.60
N GLU A 63 -2.12 -30.57 -4.52
CA GLU A 63 -2.92 -31.04 -3.39
C GLU A 63 -3.52 -29.88 -2.58
N ARG A 64 -2.71 -28.83 -2.36
CA ARG A 64 -3.08 -27.63 -1.62
C ARG A 64 -2.74 -26.37 -2.43
N VAL A 65 -3.70 -25.47 -2.55
CA VAL A 65 -3.56 -24.19 -3.24
C VAL A 65 -3.96 -23.06 -2.29
N LEU A 66 -3.08 -22.09 -2.08
CA LEU A 66 -3.40 -20.80 -1.47
C LEU A 66 -3.63 -19.80 -2.60
N TYR A 67 -4.84 -19.28 -2.69
CA TYR A 67 -5.16 -18.16 -3.55
C TYR A 67 -5.12 -16.85 -2.77
N LEU A 68 -4.50 -15.84 -3.36
CA LEU A 68 -4.37 -14.47 -2.86
C LEU A 68 -4.83 -13.50 -3.96
N ASP A 69 -5.78 -12.62 -3.69
CA ASP A 69 -6.08 -11.49 -4.59
C ASP A 69 -4.83 -10.60 -4.76
N CYS A 70 -4.70 -9.89 -5.89
CA CYS A 70 -3.46 -9.16 -6.17
C CYS A 70 -3.29 -7.84 -5.37
N ASP A 71 -4.36 -7.37 -4.74
CA ASP A 71 -4.44 -6.14 -3.94
C ASP A 71 -4.32 -6.43 -2.44
N LEU A 72 -3.33 -7.24 -2.06
CA LEU A 72 -2.98 -7.50 -0.65
C LEU A 72 -1.47 -7.46 -0.39
N ILE A 73 -1.09 -7.22 0.86
CA ILE A 73 0.31 -7.29 1.32
C ILE A 73 0.42 -8.39 2.36
N VAL A 74 1.40 -9.27 2.16
CA VAL A 74 1.72 -10.34 3.11
C VAL A 74 2.83 -9.89 4.06
N SER A 75 2.59 -9.98 5.35
CA SER A 75 3.58 -9.69 6.39
C SER A 75 4.70 -10.74 6.37
N PRO A 76 5.97 -10.35 6.59
CA PRO A 76 7.08 -11.29 6.79
C PRO A 76 6.87 -12.25 7.98
N THR A 77 6.04 -11.85 8.95
CA THR A 77 5.71 -12.66 10.14
C THR A 77 4.44 -13.48 9.99
N ALA A 78 3.81 -13.49 8.81
CA ALA A 78 2.63 -14.31 8.55
C ALA A 78 2.95 -15.80 8.79
N PRO A 79 2.20 -16.50 9.66
CA PRO A 79 2.45 -17.90 9.97
C PRO A 79 2.06 -18.81 8.80
N ASP A 80 2.35 -20.10 8.90
CA ASP A 80 1.95 -21.08 7.89
C ASP A 80 0.41 -21.25 7.86
N ILE A 81 -0.22 -20.75 6.80
CA ILE A 81 -1.67 -20.85 6.62
C ILE A 81 -2.13 -22.25 6.21
N PHE A 82 -1.28 -23.05 5.58
CA PHE A 82 -1.60 -24.45 5.27
C PHE A 82 -1.65 -25.31 6.53
N ALA A 83 -0.83 -24.98 7.54
CA ALA A 83 -0.87 -25.61 8.86
C ALA A 83 -2.10 -25.19 9.68
N ALA A 84 -2.58 -23.95 9.51
CA ALA A 84 -3.76 -23.44 10.20
C ALA A 84 -5.07 -24.06 9.69
N VAL A 85 -5.16 -24.33 8.37
CA VAL A 85 -6.40 -24.82 7.73
C VAL A 85 -6.37 -26.34 7.58
N PRO A 86 -7.33 -27.08 8.19
CA PRO A 86 -7.44 -28.52 8.02
C PRO A 86 -7.55 -28.91 6.54
N PRO A 87 -6.90 -30.01 6.09
CA PRO A 87 -6.87 -30.38 4.68
C PRO A 87 -8.24 -30.57 4.01
N LYS A 88 -9.30 -30.87 4.77
CA LYS A 88 -10.65 -31.09 4.24
C LYS A 88 -11.57 -29.87 4.27
N CYS A 89 -11.06 -28.73 4.74
CA CYS A 89 -11.84 -27.51 4.87
C CYS A 89 -11.40 -26.48 3.84
N LEU A 90 -12.38 -25.75 3.28
CA LEU A 90 -12.11 -24.50 2.58
C LEU A 90 -11.75 -23.44 3.61
N GLY A 91 -10.49 -23.00 3.63
CA GLY A 91 -10.08 -21.89 4.49
C GLY A 91 -10.43 -20.56 3.83
N ALA A 92 -11.32 -19.79 4.44
CA ALA A 92 -11.64 -18.43 4.01
C ALA A 92 -12.15 -17.60 5.19
N PHE A 93 -12.03 -16.27 5.13
CA PHE A 93 -12.56 -15.40 6.19
C PHE A 93 -14.07 -15.21 6.02
N ILE A 94 -14.87 -15.53 7.04
CA ILE A 94 -16.32 -15.37 7.01
C ILE A 94 -16.71 -13.91 7.29
N GLU A 95 -16.61 -13.06 6.26
CA GLU A 95 -16.94 -11.63 6.37
C GLU A 95 -18.40 -11.37 6.76
N GLY A 96 -19.31 -12.28 6.43
CA GLY A 96 -20.72 -12.11 6.72
C GLY A 96 -21.08 -12.15 8.22
N LYS A 97 -20.11 -12.46 9.09
CA LYS A 97 -20.20 -12.26 10.56
C LYS A 97 -20.06 -10.79 10.97
N LEU A 98 -19.43 -9.95 10.13
CA LEU A 98 -19.14 -8.55 10.40
C LEU A 98 -19.94 -7.58 9.53
N THR A 99 -20.45 -8.05 8.38
CA THR A 99 -21.25 -7.24 7.46
C THR A 99 -22.42 -8.05 6.93
N ASP A 100 -23.58 -7.42 6.78
CA ASP A 100 -24.74 -8.11 6.23
C ASP A 100 -24.56 -8.37 4.72
N ARG A 101 -24.80 -9.63 4.32
CA ARG A 101 -24.74 -10.11 2.94
C ARG A 101 -26.07 -10.70 2.46
N THR A 102 -27.15 -10.48 3.20
CA THR A 102 -28.49 -10.97 2.87
C THR A 102 -28.95 -10.56 1.47
N GLU A 103 -28.65 -9.33 1.04
CA GLU A 103 -28.99 -8.86 -0.31
C GLU A 103 -28.31 -9.72 -1.39
N GLU A 104 -27.00 -9.97 -1.27
CA GLU A 104 -26.25 -10.76 -2.26
C GLU A 104 -26.72 -12.22 -2.29
N ILE A 105 -26.99 -12.80 -1.12
CA ILE A 105 -27.57 -14.14 -0.97
C ILE A 105 -28.93 -14.24 -1.68
N ASN A 106 -29.81 -13.25 -1.49
CA ASN A 106 -31.12 -13.24 -2.12
C ASN A 106 -31.03 -13.15 -3.64
N ARG A 107 -30.17 -12.27 -4.15
CA ARG A 107 -30.02 -12.04 -5.60
C ARG A 107 -29.44 -13.26 -6.32
N ILE A 108 -28.45 -13.94 -5.74
CA ILE A 108 -27.94 -15.18 -6.33
C ILE A 108 -28.95 -16.33 -6.19
N SER A 109 -29.69 -16.40 -5.09
CA SER A 109 -30.74 -17.41 -4.88
C SER A 109 -31.88 -17.29 -5.89
N GLN A 110 -32.23 -16.08 -6.32
CA GLN A 110 -33.19 -15.85 -7.41
C GLN A 110 -32.69 -16.37 -8.76
N SER A 111 -31.36 -16.35 -8.97
CA SER A 111 -30.74 -16.74 -10.25
C SER A 111 -30.44 -18.23 -10.34
N LEU A 112 -30.00 -18.85 -9.23
CA LEU A 112 -29.47 -20.21 -9.19
C LEU A 112 -30.27 -21.16 -8.30
N GLY A 113 -31.30 -20.66 -7.60
CA GLY A 113 -32.08 -21.41 -6.63
C GLY A 113 -31.63 -21.17 -5.19
N ALA A 114 -32.61 -21.07 -4.28
CA ALA A 114 -32.36 -20.85 -2.87
C ALA A 114 -31.80 -22.11 -2.19
N ILE A 115 -30.89 -21.91 -1.23
CA ILE A 115 -30.30 -22.97 -0.42
C ILE A 115 -30.92 -22.89 0.99
N PRO A 116 -31.66 -23.91 1.43
CA PRO A 116 -32.28 -23.90 2.76
C PRO A 116 -31.24 -23.72 3.86
N GLY A 117 -31.46 -22.73 4.73
CA GLY A 117 -30.61 -22.44 5.88
C GLY A 117 -29.32 -21.67 5.56
N TRP A 118 -29.08 -21.27 4.31
CA TRP A 118 -27.94 -20.41 3.99
C TRP A 118 -28.17 -18.99 4.51
N THR A 119 -27.24 -18.49 5.31
CA THR A 119 -27.30 -17.15 5.92
C THR A 119 -25.94 -16.43 5.84
N THR A 120 -25.95 -15.13 6.13
CA THR A 120 -24.74 -14.29 6.15
C THR A 120 -23.63 -14.83 7.06
N SER A 121 -23.95 -15.58 8.13
CA SER A 121 -22.95 -16.11 9.07
C SER A 121 -22.01 -17.18 8.49
N SER A 122 -22.21 -17.56 7.23
CA SER A 122 -21.36 -18.48 6.46
C SER A 122 -20.83 -17.86 5.15
N TYR A 123 -21.12 -16.58 4.91
CA TYR A 123 -20.68 -15.87 3.72
C TYR A 123 -19.22 -15.43 3.87
N PHE A 124 -18.34 -15.92 3.01
CA PHE A 124 -16.90 -15.69 3.06
C PHE A 124 -16.39 -14.72 1.99
N ASN A 125 -15.28 -14.04 2.32
CA ASN A 125 -14.50 -13.25 1.39
C ASN A 125 -13.55 -14.14 0.59
N SER A 126 -13.52 -13.98 -0.74
CA SER A 126 -12.76 -14.84 -1.66
C SER A 126 -11.34 -14.35 -1.98
N GLY A 127 -10.89 -13.25 -1.36
CA GLY A 127 -9.56 -12.69 -1.62
C GLY A 127 -8.41 -13.43 -0.96
N VAL A 128 -8.69 -14.24 0.06
CA VAL A 128 -7.75 -15.20 0.62
C VAL A 128 -8.45 -16.53 0.80
N MET A 129 -8.03 -17.54 0.02
CA MET A 129 -8.61 -18.88 0.07
C MET A 129 -7.55 -19.96 0.16
N VAL A 130 -7.71 -20.88 1.12
CA VAL A 130 -6.93 -22.12 1.20
C VAL A 130 -7.80 -23.26 0.71
N LEU A 131 -7.34 -23.88 -0.37
CA LEU A 131 -8.06 -24.88 -1.13
C LEU A 131 -7.31 -26.20 -1.10
N SER A 132 -8.07 -27.28 -1.20
CA SER A 132 -7.57 -28.64 -1.34
C SER A 132 -8.15 -29.23 -2.61
N ARG A 133 -7.48 -30.26 -3.16
CA ARG A 133 -7.88 -30.92 -4.42
C ARG A 133 -9.37 -31.28 -4.47
N GLU A 134 -9.96 -31.69 -3.36
CA GLU A 134 -11.39 -32.03 -3.27
C GLU A 134 -12.34 -30.85 -3.53
N HIS A 135 -11.88 -29.61 -3.34
CA HIS A 135 -12.66 -28.40 -3.64
C HIS A 135 -12.67 -28.05 -5.13
N LYS A 136 -12.11 -28.87 -6.03
CA LYS A 136 -12.05 -28.60 -7.47
C LYS A 136 -13.41 -28.20 -8.07
N GLN A 137 -14.49 -28.89 -7.67
CA GLN A 137 -15.85 -28.64 -8.17
C GLN A 137 -16.42 -27.27 -7.77
N LEU A 138 -15.80 -26.59 -6.80
CA LEU A 138 -16.15 -25.21 -6.45
C LEU A 138 -15.97 -24.25 -7.64
N PHE A 139 -15.06 -24.59 -8.57
CA PHE A 139 -14.69 -23.78 -9.73
C PHE A 139 -15.29 -24.28 -11.04
N ASP A 140 -16.29 -25.16 -10.98
CA ASP A 140 -17.09 -25.49 -12.15
C ASP A 140 -17.84 -24.23 -12.62
N GLN A 141 -17.76 -23.94 -13.92
CA GLN A 141 -18.39 -22.75 -14.47
C GLN A 141 -19.91 -22.83 -14.41
N PRO A 142 -20.61 -21.71 -14.13
CA PRO A 142 -22.05 -21.66 -14.31
C PRO A 142 -22.42 -21.63 -15.80
N ASP A 143 -23.68 -21.98 -16.10
CA ASP A 143 -24.23 -21.88 -17.45
C ASP A 143 -24.26 -20.42 -17.96
N HIS A 144 -24.37 -19.45 -17.05
CA HIS A 144 -24.34 -18.01 -17.32
C HIS A 144 -23.60 -17.24 -16.22
N PHE A 145 -23.02 -16.09 -16.55
CA PHE A 145 -22.18 -15.29 -15.63
C PHE A 145 -22.85 -14.00 -15.13
N ASN A 146 -24.06 -13.70 -15.61
CA ASN A 146 -24.78 -12.50 -15.23
C ASN A 146 -25.65 -12.77 -14.00
N PHE A 147 -25.05 -12.66 -12.83
CA PHE A 147 -25.76 -12.62 -11.57
C PHE A 147 -25.87 -11.16 -11.17
N ASN A 148 -27.07 -10.69 -10.83
CA ASN A 148 -27.32 -9.31 -10.41
C ASN A 148 -26.69 -9.00 -9.02
N THR A 149 -25.43 -9.31 -8.80
CA THR A 149 -24.74 -9.27 -7.51
C THR A 149 -23.59 -8.27 -7.56
N LYS A 150 -23.26 -7.63 -6.44
CA LYS A 150 -22.13 -6.67 -6.37
C LYS A 150 -20.78 -7.40 -6.40
N PHE A 151 -20.72 -8.60 -5.82
CA PHE A 151 -19.51 -9.40 -5.72
C PHE A 151 -19.63 -10.65 -6.59
N PHE A 152 -19.37 -10.49 -7.89
CA PHE A 152 -19.69 -11.46 -8.95
C PHE A 152 -19.25 -12.91 -8.65
N ASP A 153 -17.93 -13.14 -8.63
CA ASP A 153 -17.31 -14.44 -8.40
C ASP A 153 -17.49 -14.88 -6.94
N GLN A 154 -17.28 -13.98 -5.98
CA GLN A 154 -17.37 -14.29 -4.56
C GLN A 154 -18.75 -14.80 -4.17
N THR A 155 -19.83 -14.14 -4.60
CA THR A 155 -21.20 -14.56 -4.29
C THR A 155 -21.51 -15.90 -4.94
N TYR A 156 -21.05 -16.14 -6.18
CA TYR A 156 -21.20 -17.44 -6.83
C TYR A 156 -20.45 -18.55 -6.07
N LEU A 157 -19.18 -18.32 -5.70
CA LEU A 157 -18.37 -19.29 -4.97
C LEU A 157 -19.01 -19.63 -3.62
N ASN A 158 -19.57 -18.64 -2.93
CA ASN A 158 -20.34 -18.87 -1.71
C ASN A 158 -21.55 -19.76 -1.96
N TRP A 159 -22.41 -19.43 -2.94
CA TRP A 159 -23.57 -20.26 -3.31
C TRP A 159 -23.15 -21.71 -3.67
N LYS A 160 -22.07 -21.85 -4.43
CA LYS A 160 -21.55 -23.16 -4.87
C LYS A 160 -21.01 -23.96 -3.68
N ALA A 161 -20.28 -23.34 -2.76
CA ALA A 161 -19.79 -24.00 -1.56
C ALA A 161 -20.93 -24.54 -0.69
N GLN A 162 -22.01 -23.77 -0.55
CA GLN A 162 -23.20 -24.19 0.20
C GLN A 162 -23.94 -25.34 -0.51
N THR A 163 -24.07 -25.28 -1.83
CA THR A 163 -24.69 -26.35 -2.64
C THR A 163 -23.92 -27.67 -2.51
N LEU A 164 -22.59 -27.59 -2.53
CA LEU A 164 -21.68 -28.73 -2.38
C LEU A 164 -21.49 -29.16 -0.92
N LYS A 165 -22.08 -28.42 0.04
CA LYS A 165 -21.92 -28.65 1.49
C LYS A 165 -20.45 -28.69 1.92
N ILE A 166 -19.63 -27.82 1.34
CA ILE A 166 -18.21 -27.70 1.68
C ILE A 166 -18.09 -27.12 3.09
N GLN A 167 -17.31 -27.79 3.94
CA GLN A 167 -16.99 -27.28 5.26
C GLN A 167 -16.02 -26.09 5.14
N ILE A 168 -16.45 -24.93 5.63
CA ILE A 168 -15.62 -23.71 5.65
C ILE A 168 -14.91 -23.63 7.01
N TYR A 169 -13.59 -23.47 6.98
CA TYR A 169 -12.79 -23.10 8.13
C TYR A 169 -12.64 -21.56 8.14
N ASP A 170 -13.23 -20.92 9.14
CA ASP A 170 -13.17 -19.48 9.31
C ASP A 170 -11.75 -19.05 9.69
N LEU A 171 -11.08 -18.36 8.77
CA LEU A 171 -9.74 -17.84 9.02
C LEU A 171 -9.76 -16.75 10.10
N ASP A 172 -8.68 -16.65 10.86
CA ASP A 172 -8.43 -15.48 11.70
C ASP A 172 -8.44 -14.22 10.82
N LEU A 173 -9.09 -13.15 11.28
CA LEU A 173 -9.17 -11.87 10.56
C LEU A 173 -7.79 -11.37 10.12
N ARG A 174 -6.72 -11.68 10.86
CA ARG A 174 -5.33 -11.32 10.50
C ARG A 174 -4.87 -11.93 9.18
N PHE A 175 -5.42 -13.06 8.73
CA PHE A 175 -5.13 -13.65 7.42
C PHE A 175 -5.91 -13.01 6.27
N ASN A 176 -6.90 -12.16 6.54
CA ASN A 176 -7.63 -11.42 5.50
C ASN A 176 -8.11 -10.07 6.07
N ALA A 177 -7.15 -9.27 6.53
CA ALA A 177 -7.42 -8.04 7.26
C ALA A 177 -7.85 -6.95 6.28
N MET A 178 -9.16 -6.72 6.20
CA MET A 178 -9.79 -5.73 5.32
C MET A 178 -10.28 -4.51 6.11
N PHE A 179 -10.29 -3.34 5.48
CA PHE A 179 -10.99 -2.17 6.03
C PHE A 179 -12.49 -2.27 5.69
N PRO A 180 -13.42 -1.90 6.58
CA PRO A 180 -13.22 -1.34 7.93
C PRO A 180 -13.11 -2.39 9.05
N PHE A 181 -13.07 -3.68 8.72
CA PHE A 181 -13.16 -4.77 9.71
C PHE A 181 -11.93 -4.91 10.60
N SER A 182 -10.74 -4.59 10.07
CA SER A 182 -9.48 -4.63 10.82
C SER A 182 -9.01 -3.22 11.19
N THR A 183 -9.10 -2.89 12.48
CA THR A 183 -8.66 -1.59 13.04
C THR A 183 -7.18 -1.57 13.43
N ASP A 184 -6.54 -2.73 13.51
CA ASP A 184 -5.12 -2.88 13.84
C ASP A 184 -4.37 -3.48 12.64
N PRO A 185 -3.95 -2.63 11.72
CA PRO A 185 -3.41 -3.10 10.47
C PRO A 185 -1.92 -3.47 10.65
N GLU A 186 -1.29 -3.17 11.80
CA GLU A 186 0.09 -3.57 12.14
C GLU A 186 0.17 -5.02 12.58
N ASN A 187 -0.89 -5.54 13.20
CA ASN A 187 -1.00 -6.93 13.61
C ASN A 187 -1.58 -7.87 12.53
N ALA A 188 -1.83 -7.35 11.32
CA ALA A 188 -2.29 -8.16 10.19
C ALA A 188 -1.16 -9.04 9.64
N TRP A 189 -1.44 -10.32 9.41
CA TRP A 189 -0.55 -11.23 8.68
C TRP A 189 -0.70 -11.04 7.17
N ILE A 190 -1.92 -10.79 6.70
CA ILE A 190 -2.23 -10.46 5.32
C ILE A 190 -3.21 -9.29 5.35
N ARG A 191 -2.77 -8.14 4.84
CA ARG A 191 -3.59 -6.93 4.73
C ARG A 191 -4.19 -6.87 3.32
N HIS A 192 -5.51 -6.92 3.23
CA HIS A 192 -6.24 -6.95 1.97
C HIS A 192 -6.95 -5.62 1.72
N PHE A 193 -6.72 -5.02 0.55
CA PHE A 193 -7.23 -3.72 0.16
C PHE A 193 -8.57 -3.80 -0.59
N ALA A 194 -9.34 -4.88 -0.39
CA ALA A 194 -10.60 -5.24 -1.04
C ALA A 194 -11.42 -4.06 -1.61
N GLY A 195 -11.33 -3.83 -2.92
CA GLY A 195 -12.11 -2.81 -3.63
C GLY A 195 -11.55 -1.38 -3.57
N TRP A 196 -10.44 -1.16 -2.87
CA TRP A 196 -9.76 0.13 -2.71
C TRP A 196 -8.46 0.22 -3.51
N GLY A 197 -7.92 -0.90 -4.01
CA GLY A 197 -6.70 -0.90 -4.82
C GLY A 197 -6.84 -0.18 -6.18
N ALA A 198 -8.06 -0.04 -6.70
CA ALA A 198 -8.31 0.51 -8.04
C ALA A 198 -8.58 2.02 -8.10
N TYR A 199 -8.56 2.74 -6.96
CA TYR A 199 -8.75 4.19 -6.96
C TYR A 199 -7.40 4.91 -7.17
N PRO A 200 -7.13 5.53 -8.34
CA PRO A 200 -6.28 6.72 -8.37
C PRO A 200 -6.90 7.80 -7.45
N PRO A 201 -6.11 8.74 -6.90
CA PRO A 201 -6.58 9.66 -5.86
C PRO A 201 -7.85 10.37 -6.33
N TYR A 202 -8.92 10.17 -5.57
CA TYR A 202 -10.24 10.74 -5.81
C TYR A 202 -10.15 12.27 -5.93
N ASN A 203 -10.90 12.86 -6.85
CA ASN A 203 -10.89 14.30 -7.15
C ASN A 203 -11.26 15.16 -5.91
N TRP A 204 -10.39 16.11 -5.55
CA TRP A 204 -10.19 16.72 -4.23
C TRP A 204 -10.83 18.12 -4.00
N GLN A 205 -11.87 18.51 -4.72
CA GLN A 205 -12.30 19.93 -4.70
C GLN A 205 -12.92 20.46 -3.40
N ASP A 206 -13.18 19.64 -2.37
CA ASP A 206 -13.79 20.13 -1.13
C ASP A 206 -13.04 19.71 0.15
N LYS A 207 -11.95 20.45 0.45
CA LYS A 207 -11.26 20.58 1.75
C LYS A 207 -10.57 19.31 2.31
N PRO A 208 -9.47 19.45 3.09
CA PRO A 208 -8.66 18.30 3.50
C PRO A 208 -9.22 17.71 4.81
N PRO A 209 -9.74 16.47 4.84
CA PRO A 209 -9.67 15.68 6.04
C PRO A 209 -8.32 14.96 6.04
N TYR A 210 -7.50 15.33 7.02
CA TYR A 210 -6.55 14.44 7.68
C TYR A 210 -6.60 12.96 7.21
N PHE A 211 -5.60 12.54 6.43
CA PHE A 211 -5.35 11.13 6.16
C PHE A 211 -4.11 10.67 6.92
N PRO A 212 -4.25 9.82 7.96
CA PRO A 212 -3.14 9.04 8.47
C PRO A 212 -2.98 7.78 7.60
N PHE A 213 -1.78 7.60 7.04
CA PHE A 213 -1.23 6.35 6.48
C PHE A 213 -1.81 5.80 5.14
N LYS A 214 -0.91 5.57 4.17
CA LYS A 214 -0.47 4.22 3.70
C LYS A 214 0.43 4.31 2.46
N TYR A 215 1.71 4.62 2.66
CA TYR A 215 2.82 4.18 1.79
C TYR A 215 4.03 3.61 2.56
N HIS A 216 3.96 3.62 3.90
CA HIS A 216 4.99 3.24 4.87
C HIS A 216 5.40 1.76 4.89
N GLN A 217 5.01 0.96 3.91
CA GLN A 217 5.43 -0.45 3.78
C GLN A 217 6.29 -0.75 2.55
N MET A 218 6.57 0.23 1.67
CA MET A 218 7.74 0.13 0.80
C MET A 218 8.98 0.50 1.63
N ARG A 219 9.41 -0.41 2.51
CA ARG A 219 10.71 -0.32 3.18
C ARG A 219 11.83 -0.56 2.15
N ALA A 220 12.09 0.45 1.33
CA ALA A 220 13.35 0.60 0.62
C ALA A 220 14.17 1.68 1.35
N HIS A 221 15.33 1.24 1.85
CA HIS A 221 16.43 2.00 2.44
C HIS A 221 16.18 2.76 3.76
N VAL A 222 16.03 2.01 4.86
CA VAL A 222 16.43 2.52 6.19
C VAL A 222 17.95 2.56 6.22
N ALA A 223 18.54 3.69 5.85
CA ALA A 223 19.94 3.93 6.17
C ALA A 223 20.03 4.10 7.70
N SER A 224 20.72 3.20 8.41
CA SER A 224 21.18 3.54 9.77
C SER A 224 22.21 4.65 9.65
N LEU A 225 22.06 5.69 10.46
CA LEU A 225 22.81 6.94 10.38
C LEU A 225 23.86 7.08 11.50
N ASP A 226 24.19 5.98 12.17
CA ASP A 226 25.12 5.95 13.31
C ASP A 226 26.40 6.74 13.02
N GLY A 227 26.60 7.83 13.76
CA GLY A 227 27.81 8.65 13.73
C GLY A 227 27.92 9.71 12.61
N LYS A 228 26.96 9.81 11.68
CA LYS A 228 26.94 10.87 10.66
C LYS A 228 26.21 12.11 11.17
N ARG A 229 26.67 13.30 10.77
CA ARG A 229 26.05 14.60 11.10
C ARG A 229 25.43 15.32 9.91
N THR A 230 25.82 14.95 8.70
CA THR A 230 25.29 15.52 7.47
C THR A 230 24.78 14.40 6.58
N PHE A 231 23.58 14.60 6.03
CA PHE A 231 22.84 13.61 5.27
C PHE A 231 22.43 14.23 3.95
N HIS A 232 22.71 13.55 2.85
CA HIS A 232 22.38 13.97 1.49
C HIS A 232 21.40 12.94 0.92
N PHE A 233 20.27 13.41 0.45
CA PHE A 233 19.23 12.60 -0.18
C PHE A 233 19.12 13.02 -1.63
N HIS A 234 19.58 12.13 -2.50
CA HIS A 234 19.50 12.31 -3.93
C HIS A 234 18.12 11.88 -4.45
N PRO A 235 17.65 12.48 -5.57
CA PRO A 235 16.38 12.18 -6.21
C PRO A 235 16.03 10.69 -6.35
N GLU A 236 17.00 9.83 -6.65
CA GLU A 236 16.80 8.39 -6.79
C GLU A 236 16.42 7.66 -5.50
N GLN A 237 16.63 8.28 -4.33
CA GLN A 237 16.27 7.74 -3.03
C GLN A 237 14.82 8.02 -2.64
N PHE A 238 14.12 8.87 -3.39
CA PHE A 238 12.72 9.17 -3.17
C PHE A 238 11.82 8.14 -3.82
N VAL A 239 10.73 7.80 -3.13
CA VAL A 239 9.62 7.08 -3.76
C VAL A 239 8.85 8.07 -4.62
N ARG A 240 8.58 7.65 -5.85
CA ARG A 240 7.99 8.49 -6.89
C ARG A 240 6.54 8.11 -7.07
N ASP A 241 5.65 9.08 -6.93
CA ASP A 241 4.23 8.92 -7.24
C ASP A 241 3.96 9.54 -8.61
N LEU A 242 3.93 10.87 -8.68
CA LEU A 242 3.77 11.61 -9.93
C LEU A 242 5.10 12.10 -10.54
N GLY A 243 6.20 12.01 -9.80
CA GLY A 243 7.53 12.44 -10.23
C GLY A 243 8.26 11.43 -11.15
N GLN A 244 9.16 11.94 -11.99
CA GLN A 244 9.99 11.17 -12.92
C GLN A 244 11.47 11.43 -12.66
N LEU A 245 12.34 10.42 -12.73
CA LEU A 245 13.78 10.67 -12.72
C LEU A 245 14.26 11.03 -14.13
N ILE A 246 14.94 12.16 -14.25
CA ILE A 246 15.62 12.61 -15.45
C ILE A 246 17.13 12.50 -15.22
N ALA A 247 17.79 11.66 -16.01
CA ALA A 247 19.25 11.58 -16.02
C ALA A 247 19.84 12.87 -16.59
N GLN A 248 20.79 13.48 -15.88
CA GLN A 248 21.55 14.63 -16.38
C GLN A 248 22.84 14.16 -17.07
N PRO A 249 23.43 14.98 -17.97
CA PRO A 249 24.74 14.67 -18.57
C PRO A 249 25.86 14.45 -17.55
N SER A 250 25.73 14.99 -16.34
CA SER A 250 26.67 14.77 -15.23
C SER A 250 26.55 13.39 -14.57
N GLY A 251 25.57 12.57 -14.96
CA GLY A 251 25.25 11.28 -14.31
C GLY A 251 24.40 11.42 -13.04
N ILE A 252 24.10 12.65 -12.59
CA ILE A 252 23.23 12.91 -11.45
C ILE A 252 21.77 12.90 -11.94
N HIS A 253 20.87 12.21 -11.23
CA HIS A 253 19.45 12.28 -11.56
C HIS A 253 18.81 13.51 -10.94
N ARG A 254 17.80 14.06 -11.63
CA ARG A 254 16.86 15.03 -11.08
C ARG A 254 15.49 14.40 -10.97
N LEU A 255 14.75 14.75 -9.95
CA LEU A 255 13.35 14.37 -9.87
C LEU A 255 12.50 15.50 -10.45
N TYR A 256 11.79 15.19 -11.52
CA TYR A 256 10.96 16.11 -12.27
C TYR A 256 9.48 15.83 -12.02
N CYS A 257 8.73 16.87 -11.64
CA CYS A 257 7.28 16.87 -11.75
C CYS A 257 6.87 17.60 -13.03
N PRO A 258 6.09 17.00 -13.94
CA PRO A 258 5.62 17.73 -15.10
C PRO A 258 4.57 18.81 -14.73
N PRO A 259 4.44 19.87 -15.56
CA PRO A 259 3.38 20.85 -15.39
C PRO A 259 1.98 20.24 -15.39
N LYS A 260 1.02 20.98 -14.80
CA LYS A 260 -0.41 20.59 -14.78
C LYS A 260 -0.69 19.26 -14.05
N VAL A 261 0.17 18.93 -13.10
CA VAL A 261 0.00 17.80 -12.20
C VAL A 261 -0.25 18.34 -10.81
N GLU A 262 -1.35 17.91 -10.19
CA GLU A 262 -1.71 18.25 -8.81
C GLU A 262 -1.60 17.00 -7.93
N GLY A 263 -1.11 17.20 -6.71
CA GLY A 263 -0.97 16.13 -5.72
C GLY A 263 0.48 15.78 -5.40
N VAL A 264 0.67 14.64 -4.75
CA VAL A 264 1.96 14.20 -4.23
C VAL A 264 2.88 13.81 -5.38
N VAL A 265 4.03 14.45 -5.45
CA VAL A 265 5.04 14.16 -6.48
C VAL A 265 5.93 13.02 -6.02
N CYS A 266 6.43 13.13 -4.80
CA CYS A 266 7.31 12.15 -4.21
C CYS A 266 7.33 12.27 -2.69
N TYR A 267 7.84 11.22 -2.06
CA TYR A 267 8.00 11.16 -0.62
C TYR A 267 9.17 10.26 -0.23
N GLY A 268 9.60 10.40 1.02
CA GLY A 268 10.75 9.70 1.58
C GLY A 268 12.03 10.54 1.48
N PRO A 269 13.21 9.89 1.49
CA PRO A 269 13.41 8.54 2.00
C PRO A 269 12.93 8.42 3.46
N TYR A 270 12.70 7.19 3.93
CA TYR A 270 12.32 6.93 5.32
C TYR A 270 13.57 6.75 6.18
N ILE A 271 13.81 7.68 7.10
CA ILE A 271 15.10 7.80 7.78
C ILE A 271 14.95 7.63 9.28
N ALA A 272 15.83 6.83 9.89
CA ALA A 272 16.00 6.81 11.33
C ALA A 272 16.97 7.92 11.76
N MET A 273 16.51 8.83 12.61
CA MET A 273 17.28 9.99 13.08
C MET A 273 17.18 10.13 14.59
N ALA A 274 18.33 10.32 15.22
CA ALA A 274 18.40 10.66 16.64
C ALA A 274 17.84 12.06 16.88
N ALA A 275 17.29 12.27 18.08
CA ALA A 275 16.81 13.57 18.50
C ALA A 275 17.89 14.66 18.36
N GLY A 276 17.53 15.84 17.84
CA GLY A 276 18.45 16.96 17.73
C GLY A 276 17.92 18.12 16.92
N HIS A 277 18.73 19.18 16.86
CA HIS A 277 18.46 20.35 16.04
C HIS A 277 19.13 20.20 14.69
N TYR A 278 18.38 20.31 13.60
CA TYR A 278 18.88 20.08 12.24
C TYR A 278 18.65 21.31 11.38
N GLN A 279 19.67 21.68 10.61
CA GLN A 279 19.54 22.57 9.48
C GLN A 279 19.17 21.75 8.25
N VAL A 280 18.06 22.07 7.62
CA VAL A 280 17.57 21.44 6.40
C VAL A 280 17.83 22.38 5.23
N HIS A 281 18.32 21.83 4.12
CA HIS A 281 18.56 22.52 2.88
C HIS A 281 17.93 21.72 1.73
N ILE A 282 17.03 22.33 0.98
CA ILE A 282 16.36 21.73 -0.17
C ILE A 282 16.77 22.51 -1.41
N ASP A 283 17.48 21.87 -2.33
CA ASP A 283 17.88 22.42 -3.62
C ASP A 283 16.87 21.99 -4.69
N TYR A 284 16.31 22.97 -5.39
CA TYR A 284 15.33 22.75 -6.44
C TYR A 284 15.48 23.76 -7.59
N THR A 285 14.86 23.48 -8.72
CA THR A 285 14.77 24.41 -9.85
C THR A 285 13.36 24.40 -10.40
N LEU A 286 12.78 25.58 -10.58
CA LEU A 286 11.46 25.74 -11.18
C LEU A 286 11.61 25.89 -12.69
N GLU A 287 10.69 25.31 -13.44
CA GLU A 287 10.61 25.58 -14.88
C GLU A 287 10.02 26.97 -15.10
N THR A 288 10.81 27.85 -15.72
CA THR A 288 10.37 29.21 -16.05
C THR A 288 9.20 29.18 -17.03
N GLN A 289 8.05 29.73 -16.64
CA GLN A 289 6.95 29.99 -17.56
C GLN A 289 7.01 31.44 -18.09
N PRO A 290 6.60 31.70 -19.34
CA PRO A 290 6.62 33.04 -19.92
C PRO A 290 5.62 34.06 -19.33
N SER A 291 4.83 33.70 -18.31
CA SER A 291 3.75 34.54 -17.79
C SER A 291 3.61 34.41 -16.26
N PHE A 292 3.02 35.46 -15.64
CA PHE A 292 2.90 35.81 -14.21
C PHE A 292 2.33 34.75 -13.22
N VAL A 293 2.31 33.47 -13.56
CA VAL A 293 1.88 32.41 -12.64
C VAL A 293 3.04 32.08 -11.71
N GLN A 294 2.98 32.59 -10.47
CA GLN A 294 3.91 32.19 -9.42
C GLN A 294 3.80 30.68 -9.25
N THR A 295 4.89 29.97 -9.55
CA THR A 295 4.99 28.53 -9.35
C THR A 295 4.94 28.24 -7.88
N VAL A 296 4.03 27.35 -7.48
CA VAL A 296 3.88 26.95 -6.09
C VAL A 296 4.11 25.44 -5.96
N PHE A 297 5.18 25.03 -5.30
CA PHE A 297 5.24 23.68 -4.76
C PHE A 297 5.30 23.74 -3.24
N CYS A 298 4.79 22.70 -2.62
CA CYS A 298 4.73 22.56 -1.19
C CYS A 298 5.60 21.39 -0.77
N PHE A 299 6.15 21.48 0.42
CA PHE A 299 6.80 20.36 1.04
C PHE A 299 6.55 20.36 2.53
N ASP A 300 6.73 19.18 3.12
CA ASP A 300 6.82 19.03 4.56
C ASP A 300 7.84 17.98 4.97
N LEU A 301 8.25 18.10 6.21
CA LEU A 301 9.05 17.15 6.94
C LEU A 301 8.17 16.53 8.01
N VAL A 302 7.97 15.22 7.95
CA VAL A 302 7.04 14.51 8.84
C VAL A 302 7.67 13.28 9.45
N CYS A 303 7.09 12.80 10.56
CA CYS A 303 7.45 11.54 11.19
C CYS A 303 6.21 10.85 11.78
N ARG A 304 6.41 9.68 12.40
CA ARG A 304 5.34 8.87 13.03
C ARG A 304 4.25 8.48 12.03
N GLY A 305 4.68 8.06 10.84
CA GLY A 305 3.82 7.67 9.75
C GLY A 305 3.12 8.84 9.08
N GLY A 306 3.77 9.99 9.03
CA GLY A 306 3.18 11.23 8.50
C GLY A 306 2.16 11.89 9.41
N LYS A 307 1.98 11.40 10.66
CA LYS A 307 1.03 11.97 11.63
C LYS A 307 1.54 13.24 12.30
N GLN A 308 2.86 13.39 12.41
CA GLN A 308 3.48 14.55 13.04
C GLN A 308 4.24 15.35 12.00
N VAL A 309 3.76 16.57 11.73
CA VAL A 309 4.46 17.54 10.88
C VAL A 309 5.47 18.29 11.73
N LEU A 310 6.75 18.17 11.38
CA LEU A 310 7.84 18.89 12.04
C LEU A 310 8.06 20.26 11.41
N TYR A 311 7.89 20.34 10.08
CA TYR A 311 7.98 21.57 9.32
C TYR A 311 7.15 21.44 8.04
N ALA A 312 6.50 22.51 7.61
CA ALA A 312 5.82 22.57 6.32
C ALA A 312 6.00 23.96 5.73
N ALA A 313 6.21 24.02 4.42
CA ALA A 313 6.28 25.29 3.71
C ALA A 313 5.71 25.19 2.31
N THR A 314 5.27 26.34 1.85
CA THR A 314 4.88 26.59 0.46
C THR A 314 5.93 27.49 -0.14
N VAL A 315 6.43 27.11 -1.31
CA VAL A 315 7.55 27.77 -1.98
C VAL A 315 7.06 28.40 -3.28
N ASN A 316 7.21 29.71 -3.35
CA ASN A 316 6.59 30.58 -4.36
C ASN A 316 7.59 31.61 -4.93
N SER A 317 8.88 31.24 -5.00
CA SER A 317 9.95 32.16 -5.42
C SER A 317 10.95 31.49 -6.37
N ASP A 318 11.58 32.31 -7.22
CA ASP A 318 12.72 31.96 -8.10
C ASP A 318 13.99 31.51 -7.35
N ASN A 319 13.95 31.50 -6.01
CA ASN A 319 15.04 30.94 -5.23
C ASN A 319 15.27 29.49 -5.66
N LYS A 320 16.54 29.09 -5.76
CA LYS A 320 16.92 27.71 -6.13
C LYS A 320 17.08 26.81 -4.90
N ALA A 321 16.79 27.34 -3.70
CA ALA A 321 16.93 26.61 -2.47
C ALA A 321 16.05 27.16 -1.35
N VAL A 322 15.63 26.27 -0.43
CA VAL A 322 15.05 26.62 0.87
C VAL A 322 15.97 26.12 1.99
N GLN A 323 16.19 26.96 3.00
CA GLN A 323 16.93 26.59 4.21
C GLN A 323 16.13 26.92 5.46
N PHE A 324 16.06 25.98 6.40
CA PHE A 324 15.37 26.17 7.67
C PHE A 324 15.98 25.29 8.77
N ASN A 325 15.70 25.63 10.02
CA ASN A 325 16.07 24.82 11.17
C ASN A 325 14.84 24.10 11.72
N VAL A 326 15.01 22.87 12.19
CA VAL A 326 13.94 22.04 12.74
C VAL A 326 14.45 21.16 13.87
N ASP A 327 13.67 21.07 14.95
CA ASP A 327 13.90 20.10 16.01
C ASP A 327 13.28 18.76 15.61
N VAL A 328 14.13 17.75 15.42
CA VAL A 328 13.72 16.40 15.08
C VAL A 328 13.74 15.56 16.36
N PRO A 329 12.64 14.91 16.75
CA PRO A 329 12.67 13.95 17.86
C PRO A 329 13.38 12.66 17.44
N ASP A 330 13.61 11.76 18.38
CA ASP A 330 14.09 10.41 18.04
C ASP A 330 13.00 9.68 17.22
N VAL A 331 13.32 9.33 15.98
CA VAL A 331 12.37 8.80 15.00
C VAL A 331 13.01 7.71 14.15
N THR A 332 12.21 6.75 13.70
CA THR A 332 12.65 5.68 12.79
C THR A 332 12.13 5.86 11.36
N ASP A 333 11.38 6.93 11.12
CA ASP A 333 10.53 7.09 9.94
C ASP A 333 10.38 8.56 9.51
N LEU A 334 11.42 9.37 9.68
CA LEU A 334 11.43 10.72 9.13
C LEU A 334 11.24 10.65 7.61
N GLU A 335 10.38 11.49 7.07
CA GLU A 335 9.95 11.50 5.69
C GLU A 335 9.86 12.95 5.19
N VAL A 336 10.37 13.22 3.99
CA VAL A 336 10.16 14.49 3.30
C VAL A 336 9.13 14.26 2.19
N ARG A 337 8.10 15.10 2.10
CA ARG A 337 7.07 14.97 1.05
C ARG A 337 7.05 16.23 0.21
N PHE A 338 6.86 16.06 -1.09
CA PHE A 338 6.73 17.15 -2.04
C PHE A 338 5.42 17.00 -2.81
N TRP A 339 4.65 18.07 -2.92
CA TRP A 339 3.42 18.12 -3.70
C TRP A 339 3.26 19.46 -4.40
N VAL A 340 2.40 19.48 -5.42
CA VAL A 340 2.08 20.68 -6.19
C VAL A 340 0.61 21.01 -6.00
N LEU A 341 0.29 22.31 -5.94
CA LEU A 341 -1.08 22.83 -5.84
C LEU A 341 -1.44 23.60 -7.11
N GLY A 342 -2.44 23.10 -7.85
CA GLY A 342 -2.95 23.71 -9.08
C GLY A 342 -2.11 23.45 -10.35
N GLU A 343 -2.44 24.15 -11.44
CA GLU A 343 -1.77 24.03 -12.74
C GLU A 343 -0.43 24.78 -12.79
N GLN A 344 0.51 24.38 -11.94
CA GLN A 344 1.81 25.01 -11.83
C GLN A 344 2.80 24.44 -12.86
N PRO A 345 3.87 25.17 -13.20
CA PRO A 345 4.95 24.60 -13.96
C PRO A 345 5.71 23.54 -13.17
N GLY A 346 6.41 22.69 -13.92
CA GLY A 346 7.19 21.62 -13.33
C GLY A 346 8.30 22.14 -12.44
N PHE A 347 8.72 21.29 -11.50
CA PHE A 347 9.92 21.54 -10.70
C PHE A 347 10.86 20.35 -10.79
N HIS A 348 12.14 20.65 -10.57
CA HIS A 348 13.23 19.70 -10.48
C HIS A 348 13.74 19.72 -9.03
N LEU A 349 13.61 18.62 -8.30
CA LEU A 349 14.30 18.44 -7.03
C LEU A 349 15.71 17.92 -7.31
N ASN A 350 16.71 18.61 -6.77
CA ASN A 350 18.13 18.31 -6.99
C ASN A 350 18.74 17.57 -5.80
N LEU A 351 18.50 18.06 -4.57
CA LEU A 351 19.09 17.52 -3.36
C LEU A 351 18.25 17.92 -2.14
N VAL A 352 18.10 17.01 -1.17
CA VAL A 352 17.72 17.36 0.19
C VAL A 352 18.88 17.05 1.12
N GLN A 353 19.31 18.03 1.90
CA GLN A 353 20.37 17.89 2.88
C GLN A 353 19.86 18.18 4.29
N LEU A 354 20.21 17.33 5.24
CA LEU A 354 19.98 17.55 6.68
C LEU A 354 21.34 17.58 7.38
N GLN A 355 21.58 18.60 8.18
CA GLN A 355 22.82 18.75 8.96
C GLN A 355 22.49 18.96 10.43
N GLN A 356 22.89 18.03 11.28
CA GLN A 356 22.75 18.16 12.72
C GLN A 356 23.63 19.31 13.21
N SER A 357 23.01 20.29 13.85
CA SER A 357 23.73 21.34 14.55
C SER A 357 24.47 20.72 15.73
N LEU A 358 25.68 21.19 15.99
CA LEU A 358 26.32 20.90 17.26
C LEU A 358 25.39 21.37 18.38
N PRO A 359 25.26 20.62 19.49
CA PRO A 359 24.71 21.21 20.69
C PRO A 359 25.51 22.47 20.92
N THR A 360 24.86 23.63 20.86
CA THR A 360 25.47 24.84 21.36
C THR A 360 25.78 24.51 22.81
N LEU A 361 27.06 24.29 23.11
CA LEU A 361 27.50 24.19 24.49
C LEU A 361 26.84 25.39 25.18
N PRO A 362 26.02 25.19 26.22
CA PRO A 362 25.39 26.31 26.89
C PRO A 362 26.51 27.30 27.17
N THR A 363 26.39 28.51 26.64
CA THR A 363 27.40 29.55 26.81
C THR A 363 27.64 29.65 28.30
N LYS A 364 28.80 29.12 28.73
CA LYS A 364 29.21 29.07 30.11
C LYS A 364 29.29 30.52 30.58
N SER A 365 28.22 31.04 31.19
CA SER A 365 28.24 32.29 31.95
C SER A 365 28.99 32.05 33.26
N TRP A 366 30.29 31.77 33.16
CA TRP A 366 31.20 31.68 34.29
C TRP A 366 32.20 32.83 34.19
N LEU A 367 31.70 34.03 34.46
CA LEU A 367 32.49 35.12 35.04
C LEU A 367 31.63 35.82 36.10
N THR A 368 31.36 35.11 37.18
CA THR A 368 31.13 35.78 38.47
C THR A 368 32.51 36.19 38.98
N PRO A 369 32.79 37.49 39.19
CA PRO A 369 34.07 37.91 39.72
C PRO A 369 34.27 37.34 41.12
N LEU A 370 35.41 36.68 41.31
CA LEU A 370 35.97 36.35 42.62
C LEU A 370 35.91 37.59 43.53
N LEU A 371 35.24 37.40 44.67
CA LEU A 371 35.37 38.22 45.87
C LEU A 371 36.86 38.50 46.13
N ARG A 372 37.26 39.77 46.03
CA ARG A 372 38.46 40.24 46.71
C ARG A 372 38.09 40.51 48.16
N GLN A 373 38.78 39.80 49.05
CA GLN A 373 38.93 40.18 50.44
C GLN A 373 39.64 41.53 50.53
N SER A 374 39.04 42.47 51.25
CA SER A 374 39.67 43.40 52.19
C SER A 374 38.59 44.03 53.05
#